data_AF-A0A2K3KHE1-F1
#
_entry.id   AF-A0A2K3KHE1-F1
#
_cell.length_a   1.000
_cell.length_b   1.000
_cell.length_c   1.000
_cell.angle_alpha   90.00
_cell.angle_beta   90.00
_cell.angle_gamma   90.00
#
_symmetry.space_group_name_H-M   'P 1'
#
loop_
_entity.id
_entity.type
_entity.pdbx_description
1 polymer ?
#
loop_
_entity_poly.entity_id
_entity_poly.type
_entity_poly.pdbx_seq_one_letter_code
_entity_poly.pdbx_strand_id
1 'polypeptide(L)'
;MTERVPRFPLAWSSEHFEMRTEEYLTAAVDLSPEEQEGFLKLKTYVKGFKPCTFTVASGAVALDRRGKPRVEPRFVNTKALLACK
;
A
#
# COMPACT_ATOMS: atom_id res chain seq x y z
N MET A 1 -29.36 -12.87 -1.95
CA MET A 1 -27.92 -12.61 -1.78
C MET A 1 -27.62 -11.26 -2.42
N THR A 2 -27.16 -10.28 -1.65
CA THR A 2 -26.84 -8.94 -2.17
C THR A 2 -25.40 -8.96 -2.67
N GLU A 3 -25.20 -8.74 -3.97
CA GLU A 3 -23.88 -8.71 -4.59
C GLU A 3 -23.09 -7.49 -4.07
N ARG A 4 -21.90 -7.73 -3.51
CA ARG A 4 -21.00 -6.67 -3.06
C ARG A 4 -20.13 -6.24 -4.24
N VAL A 5 -20.59 -5.23 -4.97
CA VAL A 5 -19.82 -4.61 -6.05
C VAL A 5 -18.74 -3.70 -5.44
N PRO A 6 -17.45 -3.87 -5.79
CA PRO A 6 -16.39 -3.00 -5.29
C PRO A 6 -16.61 -1.57 -5.80
N ARG A 7 -16.57 -0.60 -4.88
CA ARG A 7 -16.75 0.84 -5.15
C ARG A 7 -15.63 1.42 -6.01
N PHE A 8 -14.46 0.77 -6.01
CA PHE A 8 -13.33 1.13 -6.84
C PHE A 8 -13.16 0.08 -7.96
N PRO A 9 -13.09 0.50 -9.22
CA PRO A 9 -12.80 -0.41 -10.33
C PRO A 9 -11.40 -1.02 -10.12
N LEU A 10 -11.35 -2.36 -10.07
CA LEU A 10 -10.11 -3.12 -9.91
C LEU A 10 -9.27 -3.19 -11.20
N ALA A 11 -9.75 -2.55 -12.27
CA ALA A 11 -9.08 -2.42 -13.56
C ALA A 11 -9.27 -1.01 -14.09
N TRP A 12 -8.25 -0.47 -14.74
CA TRP A 12 -8.32 0.84 -15.38
C TRP A 12 -9.09 0.71 -16.70
N SER A 13 -10.15 1.50 -16.84
CA SER A 13 -10.85 1.73 -18.12
C SER A 13 -10.29 2.95 -18.82
N SER A 14 -10.69 3.19 -20.08
CA SER A 14 -10.32 4.41 -20.82
C SER A 14 -10.73 5.69 -20.08
N GLU A 15 -11.89 5.66 -19.41
CA GLU A 15 -12.42 6.76 -18.58
C GLU A 15 -11.44 7.21 -17.49
N HIS A 16 -10.62 6.28 -16.96
CA HIS A 16 -9.64 6.64 -15.93
C HIS A 16 -8.56 7.59 -16.45
N PHE A 17 -8.26 7.55 -17.75
CA PHE A 17 -7.28 8.43 -18.37
C PHE A 17 -7.86 9.80 -18.72
N GLU A 18 -9.19 9.95 -18.69
CA GLU A 18 -9.89 11.22 -18.92
C GLU A 18 -10.04 12.03 -17.62
N MET A 19 -10.09 11.36 -16.47
CA MET A 19 -10.14 11.99 -15.15
C MET A 19 -8.81 12.66 -14.78
N ARG A 20 -8.90 13.83 -14.15
CA ARG A 20 -7.71 14.53 -13.66
C ARG A 20 -7.22 13.92 -12.35
N THR A 21 -5.95 14.15 -12.02
CA THR A 21 -5.35 13.60 -10.79
C THR A 21 -6.11 14.03 -9.55
N GLU A 22 -6.64 15.26 -9.52
CA GLU A 22 -7.39 15.81 -8.40
C GLU A 22 -8.66 15.00 -8.09
N GLU A 23 -9.26 14.37 -9.10
CA GLU A 23 -10.50 13.58 -8.95
C GLU A 23 -10.25 12.24 -8.25
N TYR A 24 -8.99 11.81 -8.14
CA TYR A 24 -8.58 10.64 -7.38
C TYR A 24 -8.12 10.96 -5.96
N LEU A 25 -8.04 12.24 -5.60
CA LEU A 25 -7.63 12.67 -4.27
C LEU A 25 -8.86 12.84 -3.39
N THR A 26 -8.84 12.21 -2.22
CA THR A 26 -9.86 12.42 -1.18
C THR A 26 -9.20 13.13 -0.01
N ALA A 27 -9.71 14.29 0.39
CA ALA A 27 -9.20 14.96 1.58
C ALA A 27 -9.80 14.32 2.84
N ALA A 28 -9.09 14.41 3.96
CA ALA A 28 -9.59 13.87 5.23
C ALA A 28 -10.94 14.48 5.66
N VAL A 29 -11.21 15.72 5.23
CA VAL A 29 -12.47 16.44 5.48
C VAL A 29 -13.65 15.86 4.69
N ASP A 30 -13.39 15.15 3.60
CA ASP A 30 -14.41 14.57 2.72
C ASP A 30 -14.84 13.17 3.16
N LEU A 31 -14.16 12.59 4.15
CA LEU A 31 -14.44 11.26 4.66
C LEU A 31 -15.56 11.28 5.70
N SER A 32 -16.48 10.31 5.63
CA SER A 32 -17.45 10.08 6.72
C SER A 32 -16.74 9.71 8.02
N PRO A 33 -17.38 9.86 9.20
CA PRO A 33 -16.80 9.43 10.47
C PRO A 33 -16.36 7.96 10.46
N GLU A 34 -17.14 7.08 9.82
CA GLU A 34 -16.82 5.66 9.68
C GLU A 34 -15.62 5.42 8.75
N GLU A 35 -15.52 6.18 7.64
CA GLU A 35 -14.40 6.12 6.71
C GLU A 35 -13.11 6.64 7.35
N GLN A 36 -13.19 7.69 8.19
CA GLN A 36 -12.07 8.19 8.97
C GLN A 36 -11.57 7.15 9.98
N GLU A 37 -12.48 6.47 10.68
CA GLU A 37 -12.12 5.39 11.60
C GLU A 37 -11.44 4.23 10.85
N GLY A 38 -11.98 3.84 9.69
CA GLY A 38 -11.38 2.85 8.81
C GLY A 38 -9.98 3.25 8.33
N PHE A 39 -9.80 4.50 7.92
CA PHE A 39 -8.50 5.04 7.51
C PHE A 39 -7.48 5.05 8.66
N LEU A 40 -7.89 5.39 9.88
CA LEU A 40 -7.02 5.35 11.05
C LEU A 40 -6.56 3.92 11.41
N LYS A 41 -7.46 2.93 11.27
CA LYS A 41 -7.11 1.51 11.43
C LYS A 41 -6.06 1.09 10.40
N LEU A 42 -6.26 1.45 9.13
CA LEU A 42 -5.29 1.20 8.05
C LEU A 42 -3.94 1.87 8.33
N LYS A 43 -3.93 3.14 8.72
CA LYS A 43 -2.71 3.88 9.06
C LYS A 43 -1.94 3.22 10.20
N THR A 44 -2.66 2.76 11.23
CA THR A 44 -2.07 2.06 12.38
C THR A 44 -1.48 0.72 11.97
N TYR A 45 -2.19 -0.04 11.13
CA TYR A 45 -1.73 -1.31 10.58
C TYR A 45 -0.43 -1.14 9.77
N VAL A 46 -0.39 -0.18 8.85
CA VAL A 46 0.80 0.12 8.03
C VAL A 46 1.96 0.60 8.89
N LYS A 47 1.72 1.42 9.92
CA LYS A 47 2.75 1.86 10.87
C LYS A 47 3.37 0.68 11.64
N GLY A 48 2.62 -0.41 11.83
CA GLY A 48 3.10 -1.62 12.48
C GLY A 48 4.06 -2.46 11.62
N PHE A 49 4.24 -2.13 10.34
CA PHE A 49 5.15 -2.86 9.47
C PHE A 49 6.60 -2.64 9.92
N LYS A 50 7.26 -3.75 10.26
CA LYS A 50 8.69 -3.73 10.54
C LYS A 50 9.43 -3.48 9.23
N PRO A 51 10.31 -2.48 9.15
CA PRO A 51 11.11 -2.28 7.96
C PRO A 51 11.96 -3.53 7.69
N CYS A 52 11.89 -4.07 6.48
CA CYS A 52 12.70 -5.22 6.10
C CYS A 52 14.15 -4.78 5.86
N THR A 53 15.09 -5.43 6.52
CA THR A 53 16.51 -5.28 6.23
C THR A 53 16.79 -5.77 4.82
N PHE A 54 17.45 -4.95 4.00
CA PHE A 54 17.78 -5.33 2.64
C PHE A 54 18.82 -6.44 2.66
N THR A 55 18.53 -7.56 2.00
CA THR A 55 19.47 -8.67 1.82
C THR A 55 20.01 -8.65 0.40
N VAL A 56 21.33 -8.69 0.22
CA VAL A 56 21.95 -8.90 -1.10
C VAL A 56 21.71 -10.34 -1.58
N ALA A 57 21.99 -10.62 -2.85
CA ALA A 57 21.78 -11.94 -3.46
C ALA A 57 22.47 -13.09 -2.71
N SER A 58 23.55 -12.81 -1.97
CA SER A 58 24.24 -13.79 -1.11
C SER A 58 23.55 -14.08 0.23
N GLY A 59 22.41 -13.44 0.52
CA GLY A 59 21.68 -13.57 1.78
C GLY A 59 22.18 -12.68 2.92
N ALA A 60 23.32 -11.99 2.73
CA ALA A 60 23.86 -11.06 3.73
C ALA A 60 23.03 -9.75 3.79
N VAL A 61 22.98 -9.13 4.97
CA VAL A 61 22.36 -7.81 5.15
C VAL A 61 23.23 -6.75 4.47
N ALA A 62 22.65 -5.98 3.55
CA ALA A 62 23.34 -4.84 2.96
C ALA A 62 23.56 -3.76 4.01
N LEU A 63 24.73 -3.15 3.99
CA LEU A 63 25.07 -2.03 4.84
C LEU A 63 24.97 -0.72 4.06
N ASP A 64 24.62 0.36 4.74
CA ASP A 64 24.68 1.71 4.22
C ASP A 64 26.13 2.26 4.24
N ARG A 65 26.31 3.52 3.79
CA ARG A 65 27.62 4.19 3.78
C ARG A 65 28.25 4.36 5.18
N ARG A 66 27.47 4.18 6.25
CA ARG A 66 27.90 4.27 7.65
C ARG A 66 28.08 2.89 8.30
N GLY A 67 27.97 1.81 7.52
CA GLY A 67 28.10 0.44 8.02
C GLY A 67 26.88 -0.08 8.79
N LYS A 68 25.73 0.61 8.74
CA LYS A 68 24.49 0.16 9.40
C LYS A 68 23.61 -0.65 8.45
N PRO A 69 22.78 -1.58 8.95
CA PRO A 69 21.81 -2.30 8.13
C PRO A 69 20.97 -1.35 7.28
N ARG A 70 21.01 -1.54 5.96
CA ARG A 70 20.24 -0.76 5.01
C ARG A 70 18.77 -1.15 5.13
N VAL A 71 17.95 -0.16 5.46
CA VAL A 71 16.51 -0.26 5.56
C VAL A 71 15.91 0.52 4.40
N GLU A 72 15.16 -0.17 3.55
CA GLU A 72 14.48 0.46 2.41
C GLU A 72 13.03 0.02 2.31
N PRO A 73 12.13 0.87 1.79
CA PRO A 73 10.81 0.45 1.38
C PRO A 73 10.95 -0.69 0.36
N ARG A 74 10.46 -1.88 0.71
CA ARG A 74 10.37 -2.99 -0.26
C ARG A 74 9.03 -2.93 -0.95
N PHE A 75 9.05 -3.05 -2.27
CA PHE A 75 7.83 -3.34 -3.02
C PHE A 75 7.26 -4.68 -2.53
N VAL A 76 5.99 -4.67 -2.14
CA VAL A 76 5.27 -5.90 -1.84
C VAL A 76 5.08 -6.64 -3.15
N ASN A 77 5.58 -7.86 -3.24
CA ASN A 77 5.28 -8.72 -4.38
C ASN A 77 3.82 -9.17 -4.25
N THR A 78 2.92 -8.42 -4.88
CA THR A 78 1.48 -8.67 -4.81
C THR A 78 1.11 -10.03 -5.38
N LYS A 79 1.84 -10.56 -6.38
CA LYS A 79 1.63 -11.92 -6.89
C LYS A 79 1.94 -12.98 -5.83
N ALA A 80 3.05 -12.82 -5.11
CA ALA A 80 3.43 -13.76 -4.05
C ALA A 80 2.46 -13.67 -2.86
N LEU A 81 2.04 -12.45 -2.49
CA LEU A 81 1.06 -12.23 -1.42
C LEU A 81 -0.28 -12.90 -1.73
N LEU A 82 -0.77 -12.78 -2.97
CA LEU A 82 -2.01 -13.41 -3.42
C LEU A 82 -1.90 -14.94 -3.57
N ALA A 83 -0.69 -15.48 -3.64
CA ALA A 83 -0.45 -16.92 -3.72
C ALA A 83 -0.35 -17.60 -2.34
N CYS A 84 -0.17 -16.83 -1.26
CA CYS A 84 -0.23 -17.35 0.10
C CYS A 84 -1.70 -17.69 0.44
N LYS A 85 -1.98 -18.99 0.66
CA LYS A 85 -3.26 -19.50 1.15
C LYS A 85 -3.32 -19.49 2.67
#